data_AF-A0A5T0UJN6-F1
#
_entry.id   AF-A0A5T0UJN6-F1
#
_cell.length_a   1.000
_cell.length_b   1.000
_cell.length_c   1.000
_cell.angle_alpha   90.00
_cell.angle_beta   90.00
_cell.angle_gamma   90.00
#
_symmetry.space_group_name_H-M   'P 1'
#
loop_
_entity.id
_entity.type
_entity.pdbx_description
1 polymer ?
#
loop_
_entity_poly.entity_id
_entity_poly.type
_entity_poly.pdbx_seq_one_letter_code
_entity_poly.pdbx_strand_id
1 'polypeptide(L)'
;GKPLKEVDHQLYEQLEAKQDNKDKDIEVKLHGRAFSLMVQKDIDALYLMDVTHYAEIRQEYEDTRLVIGQIFLDNYDEVTSAMNDKDISNLGNFVTNALSDWAREFGIYLKRVDEDHFFILTYAKTLKVLEEEKFKILDEVRKWTSKQNSPVTLSVGIAYGGSDLT
;
A
#
# COMPACT_ATOMS: atom_id res chain seq x y z
N GLY A 1 -30.97 -33.11 -6.94
CA GLY A 1 -30.41 -31.79 -6.60
C GLY A 1 -29.97 -31.08 -7.86
N LYS A 2 -29.83 -29.75 -7.82
CA LYS A 2 -29.21 -28.99 -8.92
C LYS A 2 -27.68 -28.93 -8.69
N PRO A 3 -26.84 -28.96 -9.73
CA PRO A 3 -25.39 -28.77 -9.61
C PRO A 3 -25.05 -27.43 -8.96
N LEU A 4 -24.00 -27.39 -8.12
CA LEU A 4 -23.55 -26.17 -7.44
C LEU A 4 -23.27 -25.03 -8.43
N LYS A 5 -22.67 -25.35 -9.59
CA LYS A 5 -22.42 -24.39 -10.69
C LYS A 5 -23.69 -23.69 -11.18
N GLU A 6 -24.85 -24.35 -11.11
CA GLU A 6 -26.14 -23.79 -11.53
C GLU A 6 -26.85 -23.01 -10.41
N VAL A 7 -26.48 -23.27 -9.16
CA VAL A 7 -27.06 -22.60 -7.98
C VAL A 7 -26.28 -21.33 -7.65
N ASP A 8 -24.94 -21.41 -7.68
CA ASP A 8 -24.04 -20.29 -7.42
C ASP A 8 -22.73 -20.47 -8.20
N HIS A 9 -22.63 -19.76 -9.33
CA HIS A 9 -21.46 -19.82 -10.22
C HIS A 9 -20.21 -19.24 -9.55
N GLN A 10 -20.36 -18.19 -8.74
CA GLN A 10 -19.25 -17.52 -8.08
C GLN A 10 -18.63 -18.42 -7.01
N LEU A 11 -19.46 -19.11 -6.24
CA LEU A 11 -19.01 -20.08 -5.25
C LEU A 11 -18.33 -21.28 -5.91
N TYR A 12 -18.86 -21.76 -7.04
CA TYR A 12 -18.27 -22.86 -7.81
C TYR A 12 -16.85 -22.51 -8.32
N GLU A 13 -16.65 -21.32 -8.90
CA GLU A 13 -15.33 -20.89 -9.36
C GLU A 13 -14.32 -20.77 -8.22
N GLN A 14 -14.74 -20.25 -7.06
CA GLN A 14 -13.86 -20.11 -5.90
C GLN A 14 -13.44 -21.46 -5.31
N LEU A 15 -14.26 -22.49 -5.46
CA LEU A 15 -13.94 -23.87 -5.04
C LEU A 15 -12.93 -24.54 -5.97
N GLU A 16 -13.15 -24.43 -7.28
CA GLU A 16 -12.24 -24.99 -8.28
C GLU A 16 -10.85 -24.34 -8.20
N ALA A 17 -10.79 -23.01 -8.00
CA ALA A 17 -9.52 -22.28 -7.91
C ALA A 17 -8.67 -22.63 -6.68
N LYS A 18 -9.25 -23.27 -5.65
CA LYS A 18 -8.58 -23.56 -4.37
C LYS A 18 -8.49 -25.06 -4.06
N GLN A 19 -8.90 -25.94 -4.98
CA GLN A 19 -8.90 -27.40 -4.82
C GLN A 19 -7.51 -28.04 -4.59
N ASP A 20 -6.42 -27.35 -4.94
CA ASP A 20 -5.05 -27.84 -4.73
C ASP A 20 -4.59 -27.80 -3.26
N ASN A 21 -5.32 -27.09 -2.38
CA ASN A 21 -4.97 -26.95 -0.97
C ASN A 21 -5.83 -27.88 -0.08
N LYS A 22 -5.47 -29.17 -0.04
CA LYS A 22 -6.23 -30.22 0.66
C LYS A 22 -6.40 -30.06 2.18
N ASP A 23 -5.64 -29.16 2.82
CA ASP A 23 -5.57 -29.06 4.29
C ASP A 23 -6.00 -27.70 4.87
N LYS A 24 -6.59 -26.80 4.08
CA LYS A 24 -7.04 -25.50 4.59
C LYS A 24 -8.47 -25.18 4.19
N ASP A 25 -9.26 -24.83 5.20
CA ASP A 25 -10.51 -24.09 5.09
C ASP A 25 -10.42 -23.00 4.02
N ILE A 26 -11.33 -23.03 3.05
CA ILE A 26 -11.37 -22.07 1.95
C ILE A 26 -12.23 -20.89 2.40
N GLU A 27 -11.61 -19.73 2.62
CA GLU A 27 -12.38 -18.50 2.86
C GLU A 27 -12.98 -17.97 1.55
N VAL A 28 -14.29 -17.75 1.54
CA VAL A 28 -15.08 -17.19 0.43
C VAL A 28 -15.88 -15.97 0.89
N LYS A 29 -16.03 -14.96 0.01
CA LYS A 29 -16.90 -13.81 0.27
C LYS A 29 -18.22 -13.98 -0.48
N LEU A 30 -19.33 -14.02 0.26
CA LEU A 30 -20.69 -14.16 -0.27
C LEU A 30 -21.59 -13.09 0.35
N HIS A 31 -22.25 -12.28 -0.48
CA HIS A 31 -23.16 -11.22 -0.05
C HIS A 31 -22.60 -10.27 1.03
N GLY A 32 -21.30 -9.94 0.93
CA GLY A 32 -20.62 -9.06 1.89
C GLY A 32 -20.20 -9.72 3.21
N ARG A 33 -20.45 -11.03 3.38
CA ARG A 33 -19.97 -11.83 4.50
C ARG A 33 -18.83 -12.75 4.09
N ALA A 34 -17.95 -13.06 5.03
CA ALA A 34 -16.88 -14.04 4.84
C ALA A 34 -17.30 -15.38 5.43
N PHE A 35 -17.12 -16.46 4.67
CA PHE A 35 -17.41 -17.82 5.11
C PHE A 35 -16.17 -18.69 4.98
N SER A 36 -15.90 -19.50 6.01
CA SER A 36 -15.02 -20.65 5.89
C SER A 36 -15.82 -21.80 5.29
N LEU A 37 -15.30 -22.37 4.20
CA LEU A 37 -15.92 -23.44 3.46
C LEU A 37 -15.19 -24.76 3.70
N MET A 38 -15.94 -25.76 4.16
CA MET A 38 -15.46 -27.12 4.35
C MET A 38 -16.29 -28.09 3.51
N VAL A 39 -15.61 -28.84 2.64
CA VAL A 39 -16.23 -29.85 1.76
C VAL A 39 -16.05 -31.23 2.37
N GLN A 40 -17.15 -31.89 2.74
CA GLN A 40 -17.15 -33.29 3.16
C GLN A 40 -17.70 -34.18 2.05
N LYS A 41 -16.78 -34.68 1.22
CA LYS A 41 -17.12 -35.53 0.06
C LYS A 41 -17.82 -36.83 0.45
N ASP A 42 -17.46 -37.42 1.59
CA ASP A 42 -18.00 -38.72 2.03
C ASP A 42 -19.51 -38.70 2.31
N ILE A 43 -20.06 -37.52 2.59
CA ILE A 43 -21.49 -37.31 2.86
C ILE A 43 -22.14 -36.32 1.88
N ASP A 44 -21.45 -35.99 0.78
CA ASP A 44 -21.88 -35.01 -0.21
C ASP A 44 -22.36 -33.68 0.41
N ALA A 45 -21.66 -33.23 1.47
CA ALA A 45 -22.04 -32.05 2.23
C ALA A 45 -21.02 -30.91 2.07
N LEU A 46 -21.53 -29.69 2.10
CA LEU A 46 -20.77 -28.46 2.10
C LEU A 46 -21.19 -27.62 3.31
N TYR A 47 -20.21 -27.29 4.15
CA TYR A 47 -20.41 -26.44 5.31
C TYR A 47 -19.90 -25.04 5.01
N LEU A 48 -20.73 -24.04 5.32
CA LEU A 48 -20.38 -22.62 5.28
C LEU A 48 -20.47 -22.09 6.71
N MET A 49 -19.32 -21.80 7.31
CA MET A 49 -19.25 -21.19 8.63
C MET A 49 -19.00 -19.70 8.47
N ASP A 50 -19.89 -18.86 8.98
CA ASP A 50 -19.70 -17.40 8.97
C ASP A 50 -18.48 -17.06 9.84
N VAL A 51 -17.45 -16.49 9.21
CA VAL A 51 -16.20 -16.04 9.84
C VAL A 51 -15.99 -14.54 9.65
N THR A 52 -17.04 -13.80 9.29
CA THR A 52 -16.98 -12.36 8.94
C THR A 52 -16.25 -11.56 10.01
N HIS A 53 -16.59 -11.76 11.28
CA HIS A 53 -15.96 -11.04 12.39
C HIS A 53 -14.44 -11.27 12.46
N TYR A 54 -13.98 -12.50 12.29
CA TYR A 54 -12.56 -12.84 12.31
C TYR A 54 -11.84 -12.31 11.07
N ALA A 55 -12.49 -12.38 9.91
CA ALA A 55 -11.97 -11.84 8.67
C ALA A 55 -11.77 -10.32 8.74
N GLU A 56 -12.73 -9.59 9.32
CA GLU A 56 -12.65 -8.14 9.55
C GLU A 56 -11.49 -7.78 10.49
N ILE A 57 -11.35 -8.49 11.62
CA ILE A 57 -10.24 -8.27 12.55
C ILE A 57 -8.89 -8.51 11.87
N ARG A 58 -8.77 -9.59 11.10
CA ARG A 58 -7.54 -9.90 10.36
C ARG A 58 -7.23 -8.83 9.31
N GLN A 59 -8.24 -8.37 8.58
CA GLN A 59 -8.07 -7.32 7.59
C GLN A 59 -7.62 -6.01 8.24
N GLU A 60 -8.27 -5.59 9.32
CA GLU A 60 -7.88 -4.38 10.07
C GLU A 60 -6.45 -4.50 10.62
N TYR A 61 -6.08 -5.68 11.12
CA TYR A 61 -4.71 -5.96 11.55
C TYR A 61 -3.71 -5.75 10.40
N GLU A 62 -3.93 -6.34 9.23
CA GLU A 62 -3.05 -6.17 8.07
C GLU A 62 -3.01 -4.71 7.59
N ASP A 63 -4.14 -4.03 7.59
CA ASP A 63 -4.27 -2.66 7.10
C ASP A 63 -3.64 -1.62 8.04
N THR A 64 -3.55 -1.93 9.34
CA THR A 64 -2.94 -1.08 10.38
C THR A 64 -1.47 -1.42 10.66
N ARG A 65 -0.86 -2.33 9.89
CA ARG A 65 0.59 -2.59 10.01
C ARG A 65 1.38 -1.36 9.62
N LEU A 66 2.43 -1.09 10.40
CA LEU A 66 3.32 0.04 10.16
C LEU A 66 4.14 -0.18 8.89
N VAL A 67 4.27 0.92 8.14
CA VAL A 67 5.12 1.06 6.97
C VAL A 67 6.07 2.19 7.26
N ILE A 68 7.36 1.91 7.11
CA ILE A 68 8.43 2.90 7.24
C ILE A 68 8.98 3.16 5.84
N GLY A 69 9.31 4.41 5.54
CA GLY A 69 9.98 4.74 4.30
C GLY A 69 10.92 5.91 4.43
N GLN A 70 11.74 6.07 3.40
CA GLN A 70 12.65 7.18 3.22
C GLN A 70 12.49 7.73 1.81
N ILE A 71 12.34 9.04 1.70
CA ILE A 71 12.33 9.77 0.43
C ILE A 71 13.63 10.55 0.37
N PHE A 72 14.35 10.49 -0.75
CA PHE A 72 15.60 11.21 -0.92
C PHE A 72 15.72 11.83 -2.32
N LEU A 73 16.44 12.94 -2.42
CA LEU A 73 16.67 13.67 -3.67
C LEU A 73 17.98 13.16 -4.32
N ASP A 74 17.85 12.30 -5.34
CA ASP A 74 18.97 11.51 -5.89
C ASP A 74 20.15 12.34 -6.44
N ASN A 75 19.86 13.53 -6.98
CA ASN A 75 20.83 14.38 -7.65
C ASN A 75 20.95 15.76 -6.97
N TYR A 76 20.66 15.84 -5.67
CA TYR A 76 20.62 17.10 -4.92
C TYR A 76 21.93 17.88 -5.01
N ASP A 77 23.06 17.25 -4.72
CA ASP A 77 24.39 17.89 -4.72
C ASP A 77 24.76 18.44 -6.10
N GLU A 78 24.48 17.69 -7.17
CA GLU A 78 24.77 18.09 -8.54
C GLU A 78 23.94 19.31 -8.95
N VAL A 79 22.64 19.29 -8.65
CA VAL A 79 21.71 20.37 -9.00
C VAL A 79 22.03 21.64 -8.21
N THR A 80 22.33 21.51 -6.92
CA THR A 80 22.57 22.67 -6.04
C THR A 80 23.94 23.29 -6.23
N SER A 81 24.95 22.55 -6.69
CA SER A 81 26.29 23.07 -6.98
C SER A 81 26.31 24.20 -8.02
N ALA A 82 25.31 24.25 -8.91
CA ALA A 82 25.17 25.30 -9.93
C ALA A 82 24.26 26.46 -9.49
N MET A 83 23.68 26.41 -8.28
CA MET A 83 22.73 27.38 -7.76
C MET A 83 23.38 28.39 -6.82
N ASN A 84 22.73 29.55 -6.66
CA ASN A 84 23.03 30.46 -5.54
C ASN A 84 22.18 30.10 -4.31
N ASP A 85 22.57 30.61 -3.14
CA ASP A 85 21.90 30.31 -1.85
C ASP A 85 20.39 30.56 -1.85
N LYS A 86 19.93 31.59 -2.60
CA LYS A 86 18.51 31.93 -2.69
C LYS A 86 17.74 30.85 -3.45
N ASP A 87 18.30 30.35 -4.55
CA ASP A 87 17.68 29.30 -5.36
C ASP A 87 17.65 27.96 -4.63
N ILE A 88 18.73 27.63 -3.90
CA ILE A 88 18.78 26.45 -3.01
C ILE A 88 17.68 26.54 -1.94
N SER A 89 17.54 27.70 -1.29
CA SER A 89 16.50 27.92 -0.28
C SER A 89 15.09 27.77 -0.86
N ASN A 90 14.84 28.32 -2.06
CA ASN A 90 13.55 28.20 -2.73
C ASN A 90 13.21 26.75 -3.11
N LEU A 91 14.19 26.00 -3.62
CA LEU A 91 14.03 24.57 -3.92
C LEU A 91 13.67 23.79 -2.67
N GLY A 92 14.46 23.94 -1.60
CA GLY A 92 14.22 23.24 -0.33
C GLY A 92 12.85 23.54 0.27
N ASN A 93 12.41 24.80 0.23
CA ASN A 93 11.09 25.22 0.70
C ASN A 93 9.97 24.61 -0.15
N PHE A 94 10.12 24.62 -1.47
CA PHE A 94 9.14 24.01 -2.37
C PHE A 94 8.98 22.52 -2.10
N VAL A 95 10.09 21.77 -2.08
CA VAL A 95 10.08 20.31 -1.85
C VAL A 95 9.49 19.99 -0.47
N THR A 96 9.90 20.72 0.56
CA THR A 96 9.37 20.53 1.92
C THR A 96 7.86 20.74 1.97
N ASN A 97 7.34 21.80 1.34
CA ASN A 97 5.90 22.08 1.30
C ASN A 97 5.14 21.03 0.50
N ALA A 98 5.62 20.68 -0.69
CA ALA A 98 4.99 19.69 -1.56
C ALA A 98 4.88 18.32 -0.85
N LEU A 99 5.97 17.85 -0.24
CA LEU A 99 5.96 16.60 0.53
C LEU A 99 5.07 16.70 1.78
N SER A 100 5.05 17.85 2.46
CA SER A 100 4.23 18.05 3.67
C SER A 100 2.73 18.07 3.37
N ASP A 101 2.33 18.67 2.26
CA ASP A 101 0.94 18.72 1.84
C ASP A 101 0.47 17.34 1.36
N TRP A 102 1.30 16.65 0.55
CA TRP A 102 1.07 15.25 0.18
C TRP A 102 0.96 14.34 1.40
N ALA A 103 1.87 14.46 2.37
CA ALA A 103 1.83 13.66 3.57
C ALA A 103 0.55 13.91 4.38
N ARG A 104 0.08 15.15 4.47
CA ARG A 104 -1.15 15.51 5.16
C ARG A 104 -2.39 14.95 4.47
N GLU A 105 -2.44 14.99 3.14
CA GLU A 105 -3.53 14.43 2.34
C GLU A 105 -3.74 12.93 2.63
N PHE A 106 -2.65 12.17 2.71
CA PHE A 106 -2.70 10.72 2.92
C PHE A 106 -2.57 10.28 4.39
N GLY A 107 -2.48 11.23 5.34
CA GLY A 107 -2.31 10.93 6.76
C GLY A 107 -0.96 10.26 7.10
N ILE A 108 0.08 10.58 6.33
CA ILE A 108 1.46 10.10 6.51
C ILE A 108 2.16 11.02 7.52
N TYR A 109 2.88 10.43 8.48
CA TYR A 109 3.82 11.17 9.28
C TYR A 109 5.10 11.42 8.46
N LEU A 110 5.43 12.68 8.22
CA LEU A 110 6.63 13.10 7.50
C LEU A 110 7.58 13.84 8.43
N LYS A 111 8.86 13.49 8.39
CA LYS A 111 9.93 14.17 9.12
C LYS A 111 11.12 14.40 8.21
N ARG A 112 11.54 15.66 8.04
CA ARG A 112 12.82 15.98 7.41
C ARG A 112 13.97 15.55 8.32
N VAL A 113 14.91 14.78 7.76
CA VAL A 113 16.11 14.29 8.47
C VAL A 113 17.26 15.26 8.25
N ASP A 114 17.50 15.63 6.99
CA ASP A 114 18.52 16.58 6.56
C ASP A 114 18.05 17.29 5.28
N GLU A 115 18.98 17.82 4.48
CA GLU A 115 18.65 18.70 3.36
C GLU A 115 17.91 17.98 2.22
N ASP A 116 18.26 16.73 1.99
CA ASP A 116 17.84 15.90 0.87
C ASP A 116 17.13 14.61 1.30
N HIS A 117 17.07 14.27 2.59
CA HIS A 117 16.39 13.09 3.12
C HIS A 117 15.17 13.40 3.99
N PHE A 118 14.11 12.63 3.75
CA PHE A 118 12.86 12.67 4.50
C PHE A 118 12.48 11.26 4.96
N PHE A 119 12.04 11.16 6.19
CA PHE A 119 11.50 9.94 6.79
C PHE A 119 9.97 9.98 6.73
N ILE A 120 9.35 8.86 6.38
CA ILE A 120 7.91 8.68 6.42
C ILE A 120 7.51 7.48 7.30
N LEU A 121 6.40 7.63 8.01
CA LEU A 121 5.72 6.55 8.72
C LEU A 121 4.24 6.59 8.36
N THR A 122 3.70 5.43 7.96
CA THR A 122 2.30 5.30 7.56
C THR A 122 1.78 3.89 7.83
N TYR A 123 0.54 3.61 7.43
CA TYR A 123 -0.08 2.29 7.53
C TYR A 123 -0.13 1.59 6.17
N ALA A 124 -0.17 0.25 6.19
CA ALA A 124 -0.19 -0.58 4.99
C ALA A 124 -1.38 -0.27 4.07
N LYS A 125 -2.55 0.07 4.64
CA LYS A 125 -3.70 0.53 3.83
C LYS A 125 -3.39 1.78 3.02
N THR A 126 -2.67 2.73 3.61
CA THR A 126 -2.26 3.96 2.93
C THR A 126 -1.24 3.65 1.85
N LEU A 127 -0.26 2.79 2.14
CA LEU A 127 0.73 2.37 1.14
C LEU A 127 0.08 1.80 -0.13
N LYS A 128 -0.95 0.96 -0.01
CA LYS A 128 -1.68 0.42 -1.18
C LYS A 128 -2.25 1.54 -2.06
N VAL A 129 -2.84 2.56 -1.44
CA VAL A 129 -3.34 3.74 -2.16
C VAL A 129 -2.20 4.48 -2.85
N LEU A 130 -1.07 4.68 -2.17
CA LEU A 130 0.10 5.35 -2.77
C LEU A 130 0.68 4.58 -3.96
N GLU A 131 0.68 3.25 -3.91
CA GLU A 131 1.11 2.37 -5.01
C GLU A 131 0.15 2.45 -6.21
N GLU A 132 -1.17 2.43 -5.96
CA GLU A 132 -2.20 2.62 -7.00
C GLU A 132 -2.06 3.99 -7.68
N GLU A 133 -1.75 5.01 -6.90
CA GLU A 133 -1.46 6.36 -7.39
C GLU A 133 -0.07 6.47 -8.02
N LYS A 134 0.78 5.45 -7.93
CA LYS A 134 2.18 5.44 -8.39
C LYS A 134 3.02 6.57 -7.80
N PHE A 135 2.78 6.91 -6.52
CA PHE A 135 3.49 7.98 -5.81
C PHE A 135 3.55 9.29 -6.60
N LYS A 136 2.40 9.84 -7.01
CA LYS A 136 2.28 11.05 -7.86
C LYS A 136 3.17 12.22 -7.42
N ILE A 137 3.42 12.36 -6.13
CA ILE A 137 4.29 13.40 -5.58
C ILE A 137 5.70 13.40 -6.19
N LEU A 138 6.26 12.24 -6.51
CA LEU A 138 7.57 12.12 -7.15
C LEU A 138 7.56 12.79 -8.53
N ASP A 139 6.47 12.58 -9.28
CA ASP A 139 6.26 13.19 -10.59
C ASP A 139 5.99 14.69 -10.51
N GLU A 140 5.24 15.14 -9.50
CA GLU A 140 4.92 16.55 -9.31
C GLU A 140 6.17 17.37 -9.01
N VAL A 141 7.00 16.91 -8.08
CA VAL A 141 8.26 17.57 -7.75
C VAL A 141 9.19 17.56 -8.96
N ARG A 142 9.34 16.43 -9.66
CA ARG A 142 10.15 16.35 -10.88
C ARG A 142 9.68 17.31 -11.98
N LYS A 143 8.37 17.43 -12.20
CA LYS A 143 7.79 18.33 -13.22
C LYS A 143 7.99 19.79 -12.86
N TRP A 144 7.79 20.15 -11.58
CA TRP A 144 7.93 21.53 -11.13
C TRP A 144 9.39 21.98 -11.21
N THR A 145 10.32 21.15 -10.72
CA THR A 145 11.75 21.46 -10.70
C THR A 145 12.34 21.53 -12.11
N SER A 146 11.88 20.65 -13.03
CA SER A 146 12.19 20.74 -14.46
C SER A 146 11.77 22.08 -15.08
N LYS A 147 10.62 22.64 -14.70
CA LYS A 147 10.16 23.96 -15.20
C LYS A 147 11.02 25.12 -14.69
N GLN A 148 11.72 24.94 -13.58
CA GLN A 148 12.66 25.91 -13.02
C GLN A 148 14.09 25.72 -13.56
N ASN A 149 14.28 24.93 -14.62
CA ASN A 149 15.59 24.56 -15.16
C ASN A 149 16.52 23.90 -14.13
N SER A 150 15.95 23.16 -13.18
CA SER A 150 16.72 22.49 -12.12
C SER A 150 16.10 21.14 -11.81
N PRO A 151 16.10 20.19 -12.75
CA PRO A 151 15.38 18.92 -12.60
C PRO A 151 15.95 18.10 -11.43
N VAL A 152 15.11 17.88 -10.43
CA VAL A 152 15.43 16.99 -9.30
C VAL A 152 14.66 15.68 -9.47
N THR A 153 15.33 14.57 -9.17
CA THR A 153 14.70 13.24 -9.09
C THR A 153 14.55 12.83 -7.64
N LEU A 154 13.39 12.25 -7.31
CA LEU A 154 13.13 11.71 -5.97
C LEU A 154 13.02 10.19 -6.07
N SER A 155 13.69 9.52 -5.16
CA SER A 155 13.54 8.09 -4.93
C SER A 155 12.87 7.84 -3.58
N VAL A 156 12.17 6.71 -3.48
CA VAL A 156 11.53 6.26 -2.25
C VAL A 156 11.92 4.82 -1.94
N GLY A 157 12.44 4.60 -0.74
CA GLY A 157 12.64 3.28 -0.16
C GLY A 157 11.53 3.00 0.85
N ILE A 158 10.94 1.80 0.82
CA ILE A 158 9.84 1.42 1.70
C ILE A 158 10.14 0.05 2.32
N ALA A 159 9.91 -0.06 3.62
CA ALA A 159 9.98 -1.29 4.38
C ALA A 159 8.66 -1.51 5.14
N TYR A 160 8.09 -2.70 4.96
CA TYR A 160 6.91 -3.17 5.66
C TYR A 160 6.95 -4.68 5.76
N GLY A 161 6.06 -5.29 6.54
CA GLY A 161 5.97 -6.75 6.61
C GLY A 161 6.79 -7.39 7.74
N GLY A 162 7.63 -6.62 8.45
CA GLY A 162 8.28 -7.07 9.68
C GLY A 162 7.28 -7.37 10.79
N SER A 163 7.56 -8.41 11.58
CA SER A 163 6.84 -8.71 12.83
C SER A 163 7.46 -8.02 14.05
N ASP A 164 8.63 -7.42 13.86
CA ASP A 164 9.42 -6.75 14.89
C ASP A 164 10.09 -5.49 14.26
N LEU A 165 10.32 -4.48 15.11
CA LEU A 165 11.02 -3.24 14.79
C LEU A 165 12.43 -3.20 15.40
N THR A 166 12.81 -4.23 16.15
CA THR A 166 14.13 -4.39 16.79
C THR A 166 15.05 -5.36 16.05
#